data_AF-A0A3M0Z4M1-F1
#
_entry.id   AF-A0A3M0Z4M1-F1
#
_cell.length_a   1.000
_cell.length_b   1.000
_cell.length_c   1.000
_cell.angle_alpha   90.00
_cell.angle_beta   90.00
_cell.angle_gamma   90.00
#
_symmetry.space_group_name_H-M   'P 1'
#
loop_
_entity.id
_entity.type
_entity.pdbx_description
1 polymer ?
#
loop_
_entity_poly.entity_id
_entity_poly.type
_entity_poly.pdbx_seq_one_letter_code
_entity_poly.pdbx_strand_id
1 'polypeptide(L)'
;PNVRNFWLDTPQAYFRLVQETAAAIRRANPRVRVAMGGITGTGMAFLESLLKGGVDKLIDIYTLHAPPQPAMALLRKYGVAPDKPVWHTEVHEMLATDIIGHYQKNFLFLFRAFAKPYEEFPAIVDREGNPNQFALTYSTMVHVLGDDARLCRSIHKPGMELGVWERAGNQILTWKSTAPWLIPGTLKIRVETVPGETPALYDEWGRVLRLPQPDSAGCLNLAISGVRFLTGVRNVKLVSLIAPKEPPDPEQYYFNAVKHGSFPSWTKLGPAEGYEPKTRPGNLPFSSISGGSRPINLKAGRGPSDSVCRVQEYTTSISWD
;
A
#
# COMPACT_ATOMS: atom_id res chain seq x y z
N PRO A 1 -17.17 -6.66 5.50
CA PRO A 1 -18.65 -6.74 5.37
C PRO A 1 -19.31 -5.50 4.76
N ASN A 2 -18.70 -4.31 4.78
CA ASN A 2 -19.32 -3.07 4.28
C ASN A 2 -19.36 -2.90 2.74
N VAL A 3 -18.95 -3.92 1.98
CA VAL A 3 -18.91 -3.89 0.50
C VAL A 3 -20.05 -4.76 -0.03
N ARG A 4 -20.79 -4.27 -1.04
CA ARG A 4 -22.03 -4.89 -1.56
C ARG A 4 -21.86 -6.36 -1.98
N ASN A 5 -20.68 -6.74 -2.48
CA ASN A 5 -20.42 -8.12 -2.90
C ASN A 5 -20.35 -9.12 -1.73
N PHE A 6 -20.22 -8.64 -0.48
CA PHE A 6 -20.10 -9.48 0.71
C PHE A 6 -21.28 -9.34 1.68
N TRP A 7 -22.04 -8.24 1.60
CA TRP A 7 -23.22 -8.02 2.42
C TRP A 7 -24.19 -7.11 1.68
N LEU A 8 -25.41 -7.60 1.46
CA LEU A 8 -26.45 -6.89 0.71
C LEU A 8 -27.44 -6.15 1.61
N ASP A 9 -27.42 -6.43 2.91
CA ASP A 9 -28.36 -5.85 3.89
C ASP A 9 -27.73 -4.63 4.61
N THR A 10 -28.43 -4.12 5.60
CA THR A 10 -28.09 -2.95 6.42
C THR A 10 -27.00 -3.25 7.45
N PRO A 11 -26.30 -2.21 7.96
CA PRO A 11 -25.43 -2.36 9.12
C PRO A 11 -26.15 -2.94 10.36
N GLN A 12 -27.42 -2.63 10.55
CA GLN A 12 -28.23 -3.13 11.67
C GLN A 12 -28.50 -4.64 11.54
N ALA A 13 -28.75 -5.13 10.33
CA ALA A 13 -28.85 -6.56 10.09
C ALA A 13 -27.52 -7.28 10.35
N TYR A 14 -26.39 -6.68 9.94
CA TYR A 14 -25.06 -7.22 10.25
C TYR A 14 -24.77 -7.23 11.76
N PHE A 15 -25.14 -6.16 12.47
CA PHE A 15 -25.04 -6.10 13.92
C PHE A 15 -25.80 -7.25 14.60
N ARG A 16 -27.04 -7.53 14.17
CA ARG A 16 -27.81 -8.68 14.68
C ARG A 16 -27.12 -10.01 14.38
N LEU A 17 -26.57 -10.18 13.18
CA LEU A 17 -25.77 -11.36 12.86
C LEU A 17 -24.60 -11.53 13.82
N VAL A 18 -23.84 -10.45 14.10
CA VAL A 18 -22.72 -10.49 15.05
C VAL A 18 -23.20 -10.82 16.45
N GLN A 19 -24.31 -10.24 16.91
CA GLN A 19 -24.89 -10.50 18.22
C GLN A 19 -25.26 -11.98 18.41
N GLU A 20 -26.03 -12.55 17.48
CA GLU A 20 -26.46 -13.95 17.54
C GLU A 20 -25.26 -14.91 17.43
N THR A 21 -24.32 -14.61 16.52
CA THR A 21 -23.13 -15.43 16.31
C THR A 21 -22.21 -15.42 17.54
N ALA A 22 -21.93 -14.24 18.10
CA ALA A 22 -21.10 -14.10 19.29
C ALA A 22 -21.72 -14.81 20.49
N ALA A 23 -23.04 -14.71 20.67
CA ALA A 23 -23.75 -15.41 21.73
C ALA A 23 -23.68 -16.94 21.55
N ALA A 24 -23.91 -17.44 20.33
CA ALA A 24 -23.81 -18.87 20.04
C ALA A 24 -22.38 -19.41 20.27
N ILE A 25 -21.37 -18.70 19.78
CA ILE A 25 -19.96 -19.04 19.96
C ILE A 25 -19.59 -19.10 21.46
N ARG A 26 -19.98 -18.10 22.25
CA ARG A 26 -19.68 -18.05 23.69
C ARG A 26 -20.46 -19.07 24.51
N ARG A 27 -21.68 -19.44 24.10
CA ARG A 27 -22.43 -20.57 24.71
C ARG A 27 -21.68 -21.89 24.53
N ALA A 28 -21.08 -22.11 23.35
CA ALA A 28 -20.30 -23.32 23.07
C ALA A 28 -18.93 -23.29 23.77
N ASN A 29 -18.25 -22.15 23.78
CA ASN A 29 -16.97 -21.97 24.45
C ASN A 29 -16.82 -20.53 24.98
N PRO A 30 -16.96 -20.29 26.29
CA PRO A 30 -16.90 -18.93 26.85
C PRO A 30 -15.50 -18.30 26.82
N ARG A 31 -14.44 -19.07 26.52
CA ARG A 31 -13.05 -18.58 26.48
C ARG A 31 -12.60 -18.11 25.09
N VAL A 32 -13.40 -18.35 24.05
CA VAL A 32 -13.04 -17.95 22.68
C VAL A 32 -13.17 -16.45 22.51
N ARG A 33 -12.24 -15.86 21.74
CA ARG A 33 -12.29 -14.45 21.36
C ARG A 33 -13.06 -14.30 20.06
N VAL A 34 -13.96 -13.34 20.02
CA VAL A 34 -14.80 -13.03 18.86
C VAL A 34 -14.24 -11.83 18.12
N ALA A 35 -13.97 -12.00 16.83
CA ALA A 35 -13.69 -10.91 15.90
C ALA A 35 -14.89 -10.74 14.96
N MET A 36 -15.22 -9.50 14.58
CA MET A 36 -16.16 -9.28 13.48
C MET A 36 -15.45 -9.42 12.12
N GLY A 37 -16.20 -9.26 11.02
CA GLY A 37 -15.61 -9.20 9.69
C GLY A 37 -14.90 -7.88 9.44
N GLY A 38 -13.82 -7.91 8.64
CA GLY A 38 -12.98 -6.75 8.39
C GLY A 38 -13.64 -5.61 7.61
N ILE A 39 -13.59 -4.40 8.17
CA ILE A 39 -14.15 -3.20 7.54
C ILE A 39 -13.13 -2.60 6.57
N THR A 40 -13.52 -2.41 5.30
CA THR A 40 -12.67 -1.79 4.28
C THR A 40 -12.61 -0.27 4.46
N GLY A 41 -11.68 0.42 3.78
CA GLY A 41 -11.46 1.86 3.93
C GLY A 41 -12.67 2.74 3.63
N THR A 42 -13.59 2.28 2.80
CA THR A 42 -14.84 2.99 2.47
C THR A 42 -15.96 2.73 3.49
N GLY A 43 -15.72 1.88 4.50
CA GLY A 43 -16.73 1.38 5.42
C GLY A 43 -16.95 2.19 6.69
N MET A 44 -16.45 3.42 6.78
CA MET A 44 -16.47 4.18 8.05
C MET A 44 -17.89 4.47 8.55
N ALA A 45 -18.83 4.80 7.66
CA ALA A 45 -20.24 4.98 8.04
C ALA A 45 -20.90 3.67 8.52
N PHE A 46 -20.48 2.53 7.94
CA PHE A 46 -20.91 1.20 8.37
C PHE A 46 -20.37 0.91 9.77
N LEU A 47 -19.07 1.10 10.01
CA LEU A 47 -18.44 0.94 11.33
C LEU A 47 -19.09 1.84 12.38
N GLU A 48 -19.32 3.12 12.07
CA GLU A 48 -19.98 4.05 12.99
C GLU A 48 -21.39 3.56 13.35
N SER A 49 -22.14 3.01 12.40
CA SER A 49 -23.47 2.44 12.67
C SER A 49 -23.40 1.24 13.63
N LEU A 50 -22.39 0.37 13.49
CA LEU A 50 -22.16 -0.74 14.41
C LEU A 50 -21.76 -0.25 15.81
N LEU A 51 -20.92 0.78 15.90
CA LEU A 51 -20.50 1.38 17.17
C LEU A 51 -21.69 2.00 17.91
N LYS A 52 -22.56 2.74 17.21
CA LYS A 52 -23.83 3.24 17.77
C LYS A 52 -24.73 2.11 18.29
N GLY A 53 -24.73 0.96 17.61
CA GLY A 53 -25.44 -0.25 18.04
C GLY A 53 -24.80 -0.96 19.25
N GLY A 54 -23.59 -0.57 19.65
CA GLY A 54 -22.89 -1.20 20.78
C GLY A 54 -22.12 -2.47 20.41
N VAL A 55 -21.64 -2.60 19.16
CA VAL A 55 -20.90 -3.80 18.70
C VAL A 55 -19.67 -4.08 19.55
N ASP A 56 -19.10 -3.03 20.17
CA ASP A 56 -17.96 -3.13 21.08
C ASP A 56 -18.21 -4.16 22.19
N LYS A 57 -19.41 -4.22 22.76
CA LYS A 57 -19.74 -5.15 23.84
C LYS A 57 -19.86 -6.60 23.38
N LEU A 58 -19.95 -6.83 22.06
CA LEU A 58 -20.18 -8.14 21.47
C LEU A 58 -18.87 -8.81 21.03
N ILE A 59 -17.84 -8.03 20.72
CA ILE A 59 -16.58 -8.52 20.13
C ILE A 59 -15.39 -8.24 21.05
N ASP A 60 -14.34 -9.05 20.90
CA ASP A 60 -13.08 -8.93 21.61
C ASP A 60 -11.98 -8.28 20.76
N ILE A 61 -12.19 -8.23 19.44
CA ILE A 61 -11.22 -7.78 18.44
C ILE A 61 -11.95 -7.01 17.34
N TYR A 62 -11.45 -5.82 17.02
CA TYR A 62 -11.80 -5.11 15.79
C TYR A 62 -10.92 -5.57 14.64
N THR A 63 -11.51 -5.72 13.45
CA THR A 63 -10.81 -6.10 12.23
C THR A 63 -11.02 -5.05 11.16
N LEU A 64 -9.96 -4.58 10.51
CA LEU A 64 -9.99 -3.53 9.49
C LEU A 64 -9.15 -3.97 8.27
N HIS A 65 -9.53 -3.55 7.06
CA HIS A 65 -8.78 -3.74 5.79
C HIS A 65 -8.46 -2.36 5.18
N ALA A 66 -8.02 -1.42 6.02
CA ALA A 66 -8.00 0.00 5.69
C ALA A 66 -6.81 0.71 6.36
N PRO A 67 -6.47 1.93 5.92
CA PRO A 67 -5.68 2.84 6.73
C PRO A 67 -6.35 3.03 8.11
N PRO A 68 -5.58 2.95 9.20
CA PRO A 68 -6.13 2.88 10.55
C PRO A 68 -6.73 4.20 11.03
N GLN A 69 -6.25 5.36 10.56
CA GLN A 69 -6.50 6.64 11.24
C GLN A 69 -7.99 7.02 11.32
N PRO A 70 -8.81 6.93 10.25
CA PRO A 70 -10.24 7.24 10.33
C PRO A 70 -10.99 6.29 11.29
N ALA A 71 -10.65 5.00 11.25
CA ALA A 71 -11.27 4.01 12.11
C ALA A 71 -10.88 4.21 13.58
N MET A 72 -9.59 4.45 13.87
CA MET A 72 -9.12 4.72 15.23
C MET A 72 -9.70 6.02 15.81
N ALA A 73 -10.01 7.02 14.97
CA ALA A 73 -10.74 8.20 15.40
C ALA A 73 -12.18 7.87 15.79
N LEU A 74 -12.87 7.02 15.03
CA LEU A 74 -14.22 6.54 15.36
C LEU A 74 -14.22 5.68 16.63
N LEU A 75 -13.31 4.72 16.78
CA LEU A 75 -13.22 3.89 17.98
C LEU A 75 -13.07 4.76 19.24
N ARG A 76 -12.19 5.76 19.20
CA ARG A 76 -12.03 6.74 20.30
C ARG A 76 -13.29 7.57 20.53
N LYS A 77 -13.93 8.09 19.47
CA LYS A 77 -15.17 8.87 19.55
C LYS A 77 -16.29 8.13 20.30
N TYR A 78 -16.38 6.81 20.13
CA TYR A 78 -17.39 5.97 20.77
C TYR A 78 -16.92 5.31 22.07
N GLY A 79 -15.78 5.72 22.62
CA GLY A 79 -15.30 5.27 23.93
C GLY A 79 -14.82 3.82 23.96
N VAL A 80 -14.39 3.27 22.83
CA VAL A 80 -13.74 1.95 22.78
C VAL A 80 -12.44 2.02 23.59
N ALA A 81 -12.21 1.02 24.44
CA ALA A 81 -11.04 0.97 25.30
C ALA A 81 -9.74 1.03 24.46
N PRO A 82 -8.74 1.84 24.86
CA PRO A 82 -7.54 2.07 24.05
C PRO A 82 -6.65 0.83 23.90
N ASP A 83 -6.76 -0.13 24.82
CA ASP A 83 -6.07 -1.42 24.81
C ASP A 83 -6.84 -2.50 24.05
N LYS A 84 -8.06 -2.20 23.58
CA LYS A 84 -8.86 -3.17 22.84
C LYS A 84 -8.18 -3.50 21.51
N PRO A 85 -7.94 -4.80 21.24
CA PRO A 85 -7.26 -5.24 20.03
C PRO A 85 -7.92 -4.79 18.73
N VAL A 86 -7.10 -4.20 17.86
CA VAL A 86 -7.43 -3.92 16.46
C VAL A 86 -6.44 -4.65 15.57
N TRP A 87 -6.96 -5.50 14.69
CA TRP A 87 -6.20 -6.31 13.76
C TRP A 87 -6.43 -5.83 12.33
N HIS A 88 -5.37 -5.82 11.53
CA HIS A 88 -5.48 -5.68 10.09
C HIS A 88 -5.53 -7.07 9.47
N THR A 89 -6.70 -7.52 9.05
CA THR A 89 -6.89 -8.91 8.62
C THR A 89 -6.57 -9.16 7.14
N GLU A 90 -6.35 -8.11 6.35
CA GLU A 90 -6.00 -8.23 4.92
C GLU A 90 -4.98 -7.17 4.48
N VAL A 91 -3.69 -7.42 4.75
CA VAL A 91 -2.59 -6.62 4.17
C VAL A 91 -2.18 -7.23 2.84
N HIS A 92 -2.20 -6.46 1.75
CA HIS A 92 -1.73 -6.93 0.45
C HIS A 92 -0.29 -6.54 0.14
N GLU A 93 0.34 -5.69 0.96
CA GLU A 93 1.65 -5.12 0.64
C GLU A 93 2.76 -5.64 1.56
N MET A 94 3.88 -6.05 0.96
CA MET A 94 5.09 -6.43 1.70
C MET A 94 5.66 -5.21 2.42
N LEU A 95 6.00 -5.36 3.70
CA LEU A 95 6.61 -4.30 4.51
C LEU A 95 5.83 -2.97 4.47
N ALA A 96 4.50 -3.02 4.57
CA ALA A 96 3.63 -1.84 4.70
C ALA A 96 3.82 -1.19 6.09
N THR A 97 4.95 -0.52 6.28
CA THR A 97 5.39 -0.06 7.61
C THR A 97 4.54 1.07 8.17
N ASP A 98 3.78 1.77 7.34
CA ASP A 98 2.81 2.81 7.72
C ASP A 98 1.59 2.17 8.38
N ILE A 99 1.18 1.03 7.84
CA ILE A 99 0.05 0.27 8.31
C ILE A 99 0.43 -0.52 9.56
N ILE A 100 1.55 -1.24 9.51
CA ILE A 100 1.91 -2.24 10.53
C ILE A 100 1.99 -1.64 11.94
N GLY A 101 2.51 -0.42 12.07
CA GLY A 101 2.74 0.23 13.38
C GLY A 101 1.46 0.65 14.13
N HIS A 102 0.30 0.63 13.48
CA HIS A 102 -0.96 1.06 14.09
C HIS A 102 -1.87 -0.09 14.54
N TYR A 103 -1.55 -1.32 14.14
CA TYR A 103 -2.32 -2.51 14.45
C TYR A 103 -1.60 -3.38 15.45
N GLN A 104 -2.36 -4.04 16.33
CA GLN A 104 -1.77 -5.02 17.24
C GLN A 104 -1.28 -6.25 16.47
N LYS A 105 -2.01 -6.64 15.42
CA LYS A 105 -1.65 -7.74 14.52
C LYS A 105 -1.97 -7.36 13.10
N ASN A 106 -1.08 -7.74 12.20
CA ASN A 106 -1.27 -7.60 10.76
C ASN A 106 -1.23 -9.00 10.16
N PHE A 107 -2.27 -9.34 9.41
CA PHE A 107 -2.37 -10.58 8.68
C PHE A 107 -2.11 -10.25 7.23
N LEU A 108 -0.99 -10.74 6.74
CA LEU A 108 -0.71 -10.66 5.34
C LEU A 108 -1.69 -11.57 4.60
N PHE A 109 -2.43 -11.00 3.67
CA PHE A 109 -3.42 -11.72 2.89
C PHE A 109 -2.73 -12.52 1.80
N LEU A 110 -2.34 -13.73 2.19
CA LEU A 110 -1.63 -14.68 1.35
C LEU A 110 -2.64 -15.60 0.66
N PHE A 111 -2.61 -15.62 -0.67
CA PHE A 111 -3.45 -16.52 -1.45
C PHE A 111 -2.65 -17.15 -2.59
N ARG A 112 -3.14 -18.30 -3.06
CA ARG A 112 -2.76 -18.90 -4.33
C ARG A 112 -3.43 -18.12 -5.43
N ALA A 113 -2.69 -17.70 -6.47
CA ALA A 113 -3.28 -16.99 -7.60
C ALA A 113 -4.52 -17.74 -8.10
N PHE A 114 -5.68 -17.11 -7.99
CA PHE A 114 -6.95 -17.68 -8.43
C PHE A 114 -7.56 -16.80 -9.53
N ALA A 115 -8.76 -17.15 -10.00
CA ALA A 115 -9.39 -16.51 -11.16
C ALA A 115 -9.42 -14.97 -11.07
N LYS A 116 -9.49 -14.31 -12.24
CA LYS A 116 -9.64 -12.85 -12.36
C LYS A 116 -10.80 -12.33 -11.50
N PRO A 117 -10.67 -11.16 -10.85
CA PRO A 117 -9.57 -10.20 -10.96
C PRO A 117 -8.40 -10.45 -9.98
N TYR A 118 -8.43 -11.53 -9.21
CA TYR A 118 -7.50 -11.68 -8.08
C TYR A 118 -6.06 -12.02 -8.46
N GLU A 119 -5.80 -12.25 -9.75
CA GLU A 119 -4.45 -12.35 -10.31
C GLU A 119 -3.64 -11.04 -10.17
N GLU A 120 -4.31 -9.90 -9.99
CA GLU A 120 -3.65 -8.59 -9.83
C GLU A 120 -3.12 -8.36 -8.42
N PHE A 121 -3.61 -9.11 -7.43
CA PHE A 121 -3.09 -9.05 -6.08
C PHE A 121 -1.78 -9.88 -5.99
N PRO A 122 -0.87 -9.55 -5.08
CA PRO A 122 0.36 -10.30 -4.88
C PRO A 122 0.09 -11.64 -4.21
N ALA A 123 -0.24 -12.64 -5.03
CA ALA A 123 -0.26 -14.03 -4.62
C ALA A 123 1.16 -14.46 -4.20
N ILE A 124 1.28 -15.39 -3.25
CA ILE A 124 2.59 -15.99 -2.91
C ILE A 124 2.92 -17.22 -3.74
N VAL A 125 1.88 -17.91 -4.22
CA VAL A 125 2.03 -19.06 -5.10
C VAL A 125 1.21 -18.87 -6.36
N ASP A 126 1.72 -19.34 -7.48
CA ASP A 126 1.02 -19.34 -8.77
C ASP A 126 -0.15 -20.34 -8.79
N ARG A 127 -0.83 -20.47 -9.93
CA ARG A 127 -1.95 -21.40 -10.09
C ARG A 127 -1.55 -22.85 -9.95
N GLU A 128 -0.31 -23.20 -10.13
CA GLU A 128 0.21 -24.57 -10.04
C GLU A 128 0.72 -24.88 -8.62
N GLY A 129 0.81 -23.86 -7.76
CA GLY A 129 1.28 -23.96 -6.38
C GLY A 129 2.78 -23.69 -6.22
N ASN A 130 3.46 -23.18 -7.26
CA ASN A 130 4.87 -22.81 -7.16
C ASN A 130 5.01 -21.44 -6.49
N PRO A 131 5.99 -21.25 -5.59
CA PRO A 131 6.28 -19.96 -5.00
C PRO A 131 6.78 -18.96 -6.05
N ASN A 132 6.27 -17.73 -6.00
CA ASN A 132 6.76 -16.63 -6.81
C ASN A 132 7.68 -15.69 -5.99
N GLN A 133 8.08 -14.56 -6.58
CA GLN A 133 8.94 -13.58 -5.92
C GLN A 133 8.36 -13.05 -4.59
N PHE A 134 7.03 -12.92 -4.47
CA PHE A 134 6.39 -12.49 -3.23
C PHE A 134 6.52 -13.54 -2.12
N ALA A 135 6.42 -14.85 -2.43
CA ALA A 135 6.71 -15.90 -1.46
C ALA A 135 8.15 -15.82 -0.92
N LEU A 136 9.11 -15.58 -1.80
CA LEU A 136 10.53 -15.47 -1.41
C LEU A 136 10.79 -14.23 -0.56
N THR A 137 10.16 -13.10 -0.93
CA THR A 137 10.23 -11.85 -0.15
C THR A 137 9.62 -12.03 1.23
N TYR A 138 8.44 -12.66 1.31
CA TYR A 138 7.77 -12.96 2.57
C TYR A 138 8.60 -13.90 3.45
N SER A 139 9.11 -14.99 2.88
CA SER A 139 9.97 -15.95 3.58
C SER A 139 11.22 -15.27 4.15
N THR A 140 11.86 -14.41 3.36
CA THR A 140 13.01 -13.61 3.81
C THR A 140 12.64 -12.67 4.94
N MET A 141 11.51 -11.96 4.83
CA MET A 141 11.01 -11.07 5.87
C MET A 141 10.75 -11.82 7.18
N VAL A 142 10.08 -12.97 7.13
CA VAL A 142 9.81 -13.81 8.32
C VAL A 142 11.11 -14.33 8.93
N HIS A 143 12.05 -14.80 8.11
CA HIS A 143 13.36 -15.24 8.58
C HIS A 143 14.14 -14.11 9.29
N VAL A 144 14.15 -12.92 8.69
CA VAL A 144 14.90 -11.77 9.21
C VAL A 144 14.25 -11.19 10.47
N LEU A 145 12.94 -10.92 10.43
CA LEU A 145 12.21 -10.30 11.54
C LEU A 145 11.95 -11.28 12.68
N GLY A 146 11.71 -12.56 12.39
CA GLY A 146 11.30 -13.54 13.40
C GLY A 146 9.94 -13.21 14.03
N ASP A 147 9.66 -13.82 15.18
CA ASP A 147 8.33 -13.80 15.79
C ASP A 147 8.09 -12.61 16.74
N ASP A 148 9.17 -11.96 17.21
CA ASP A 148 9.13 -10.99 18.31
C ASP A 148 9.66 -9.60 17.93
N ALA A 149 10.05 -9.37 16.67
CA ALA A 149 10.44 -8.04 16.20
C ALA A 149 9.29 -7.04 16.28
N ARG A 150 9.57 -5.84 16.79
CA ARG A 150 8.61 -4.74 16.91
C ARG A 150 9.06 -3.55 16.08
N LEU A 151 8.15 -2.97 15.30
CA LEU A 151 8.44 -1.74 14.56
C LEU A 151 8.53 -0.57 15.54
N CYS A 152 9.73 0.01 15.70
CA CYS A 152 9.98 1.13 16.62
C CYS A 152 9.99 2.48 15.90
N ARG A 153 10.30 2.50 14.61
CA ARG A 153 10.31 3.72 13.79
C ARG A 153 10.01 3.38 12.34
N SER A 154 9.29 4.25 11.66
CA SER A 154 9.12 4.17 10.20
C SER A 154 9.28 5.54 9.54
N ILE A 155 9.62 5.52 8.25
CA ILE A 155 9.68 6.69 7.39
C ILE A 155 8.99 6.33 6.07
N HIS A 156 8.01 7.16 5.70
CA HIS A 156 7.31 7.07 4.42
C HIS A 156 7.61 8.31 3.60
N LYS A 157 8.06 8.11 2.37
CA LYS A 157 8.23 9.15 1.37
C LYS A 157 7.70 8.65 0.03
N PRO A 158 7.29 9.54 -0.89
CA PRO A 158 7.02 9.14 -2.27
C PRO A 158 8.17 8.29 -2.79
N GLY A 159 7.85 7.11 -3.33
CA GLY A 159 8.84 6.19 -3.89
C GLY A 159 9.48 5.21 -2.91
N MET A 160 9.28 5.33 -1.58
CA MET A 160 9.93 4.42 -0.63
C MET A 160 9.25 4.27 0.74
N GLU A 161 9.59 3.16 1.39
CA GLU A 161 9.34 2.97 2.82
C GLU A 161 10.61 2.50 3.54
N LEU A 162 10.74 2.85 4.81
CA LEU A 162 11.80 2.40 5.69
C LEU A 162 11.22 2.10 7.08
N GLY A 163 11.65 0.99 7.67
CA GLY A 163 11.30 0.57 9.02
C GLY A 163 12.56 0.24 9.84
N VAL A 164 12.57 0.67 11.11
CA VAL A 164 13.52 0.22 12.12
C VAL A 164 12.75 -0.64 13.11
N TRP A 165 13.13 -1.90 13.18
CA TRP A 165 12.54 -2.89 14.07
C TRP A 165 13.50 -3.20 15.21
N GLU A 166 12.96 -3.60 16.34
CA GLU A 166 13.73 -4.00 17.50
C GLU A 166 13.39 -5.44 17.88
N ARG A 167 14.42 -6.25 18.13
CA ARG A 167 14.30 -7.64 18.55
C ARG A 167 15.42 -7.96 19.53
N ALA A 168 15.08 -8.38 20.75
CA ALA A 168 16.04 -8.71 21.81
C ALA A 168 17.15 -7.65 22.03
N GLY A 169 16.81 -6.35 21.90
CA GLY A 169 17.77 -5.23 22.03
C GLY A 169 18.62 -4.95 20.78
N ASN A 170 18.50 -5.75 19.72
CA ASN A 170 19.10 -5.51 18.41
C ASN A 170 18.15 -4.72 17.52
N GLN A 171 18.70 -4.02 16.53
CA GLN A 171 17.91 -3.34 15.51
C GLN A 171 18.00 -4.04 14.16
N ILE A 172 16.87 -4.10 13.47
CA ILE A 172 16.76 -4.59 12.10
C ILE A 172 16.25 -3.43 11.27
N LEU A 173 16.94 -3.14 10.17
CA LEU A 173 16.52 -2.09 9.24
C LEU A 173 15.92 -2.73 7.99
N THR A 174 14.73 -2.30 7.61
CA THR A 174 14.07 -2.72 6.37
C THR A 174 13.78 -1.52 5.51
N TRP A 175 13.92 -1.63 4.20
CA TRP A 175 13.46 -0.60 3.29
C TRP A 175 13.01 -1.19 1.96
N LYS A 176 12.18 -0.45 1.23
CA LYS A 176 11.77 -0.80 -0.13
C LYS A 176 11.64 0.43 -1.00
N SER A 177 11.84 0.25 -2.31
CA SER A 177 11.25 1.13 -3.32
C SER A 177 9.79 0.74 -3.49
N THR A 178 8.87 1.70 -3.58
CA THR A 178 7.44 1.40 -3.81
C THR A 178 7.14 1.03 -5.26
N ALA A 179 8.09 1.27 -6.17
CA ALA A 179 7.97 0.87 -7.56
C ALA A 179 9.35 0.50 -8.16
N PRO A 180 9.41 -0.57 -8.98
CA PRO A 180 10.68 -1.05 -9.55
C PRO A 180 11.24 -0.15 -10.67
N TRP A 181 10.42 0.73 -11.27
CA TRP A 181 10.84 1.62 -12.36
C TRP A 181 11.39 2.98 -11.91
N LEU A 182 11.42 3.24 -10.59
CA LEU A 182 11.98 4.49 -10.07
C LEU A 182 13.50 4.49 -10.20
N ILE A 183 14.08 5.67 -10.47
CA ILE A 183 15.52 5.88 -10.29
C ILE A 183 15.84 5.59 -8.83
N PRO A 184 16.80 4.68 -8.54
CA PRO A 184 17.12 4.29 -7.18
C PRO A 184 17.47 5.48 -6.28
N GLY A 185 16.93 5.43 -5.06
CA GLY A 185 17.29 6.35 -3.99
C GLY A 185 18.60 5.95 -3.31
N THR A 186 19.02 6.75 -2.33
CA THR A 186 20.18 6.45 -1.47
C THR A 186 19.83 6.65 -0.01
N LEU A 187 20.20 5.66 0.80
CA LEU A 187 20.08 5.62 2.24
C LEU A 187 21.49 5.67 2.85
N LYS A 188 21.81 6.77 3.55
CA LYS A 188 23.07 6.91 4.27
C LYS A 188 22.82 6.76 5.77
N ILE A 189 23.44 5.75 6.38
CA ILE A 189 23.25 5.43 7.79
C ILE A 189 24.58 5.26 8.51
N ARG A 190 24.58 5.53 9.80
CA ARG A 190 25.61 5.07 10.73
C ARG A 190 24.98 3.99 11.62
N VAL A 191 25.70 2.91 11.83
CA VAL A 191 25.26 1.78 12.65
C VAL A 191 26.39 1.32 13.54
N GLU A 192 26.07 0.68 14.65
CA GLU A 192 27.00 -0.14 15.42
C GLU A 192 26.70 -1.61 15.14
N THR A 193 27.72 -2.46 15.18
CA THR A 193 27.51 -3.91 15.10
C THR A 193 27.11 -4.45 16.46
N VAL A 194 26.26 -5.46 16.47
CA VAL A 194 25.99 -6.20 17.71
C VAL A 194 27.25 -7.01 18.06
N PRO A 195 27.75 -6.96 19.31
CA PRO A 195 28.94 -7.72 19.70
C PRO A 195 28.78 -9.23 19.42
N GLY A 196 29.73 -9.81 18.71
CA GLY A 196 29.70 -11.24 18.35
C GLY A 196 28.85 -11.59 17.13
N GLU A 197 28.14 -10.62 16.54
CA GLU A 197 27.38 -10.82 15.31
C GLU A 197 28.09 -10.18 14.10
N THR A 198 27.91 -10.80 12.93
CA THR A 198 28.33 -10.21 11.65
C THR A 198 27.11 -9.56 10.99
N PRO A 199 27.13 -8.24 10.71
CA PRO A 199 26.04 -7.60 9.99
C PRO A 199 25.80 -8.25 8.63
N ALA A 200 24.53 -8.53 8.32
CA ALA A 200 24.15 -9.14 7.07
C ALA A 200 23.09 -8.29 6.36
N LEU A 201 23.35 -8.00 5.09
CA LEU A 201 22.46 -7.30 4.17
C LEU A 201 21.77 -8.34 3.28
N TYR A 202 20.45 -8.41 3.31
CA TYR A 202 19.65 -9.33 2.50
C TYR A 202 18.90 -8.58 1.40
N ASP A 203 18.78 -9.22 0.24
CA ASP A 203 17.81 -8.83 -0.80
C ASP A 203 16.45 -9.51 -0.62
N GLU A 204 15.49 -9.19 -1.49
CA GLU A 204 14.13 -9.74 -1.46
C GLU A 204 14.05 -11.24 -1.80
N TRP A 205 15.16 -11.84 -2.24
CA TRP A 205 15.28 -13.26 -2.57
C TRP A 205 15.97 -14.04 -1.44
N GLY A 206 16.31 -13.38 -0.34
CA GLY A 206 17.02 -13.98 0.79
C GLY A 206 18.52 -14.14 0.55
N ARG A 207 19.07 -13.55 -0.51
CA ARG A 207 20.51 -13.59 -0.79
C ARG A 207 21.23 -12.61 0.13
N VAL A 208 22.32 -13.07 0.75
CA VAL A 208 23.23 -12.20 1.49
C VAL A 208 24.09 -11.43 0.50
N LEU A 209 23.93 -10.11 0.50
CA LEU A 209 24.71 -9.17 -0.29
C LEU A 209 25.95 -8.75 0.48
N ARG A 210 27.00 -8.40 -0.27
CA ARG A 210 28.19 -7.76 0.31
C ARG A 210 27.80 -6.41 0.89
N LEU A 211 28.04 -6.22 2.18
CA LEU A 211 27.87 -4.92 2.81
C LEU A 211 28.87 -3.92 2.20
N PRO A 212 28.44 -2.71 1.81
CA PRO A 212 29.36 -1.69 1.33
C PRO A 212 30.36 -1.33 2.42
N GLN A 213 31.58 -0.96 2.02
CA GLN A 213 32.55 -0.42 2.96
C GLN A 213 32.04 0.91 3.51
N PRO A 214 32.16 1.17 4.83
CA PRO A 214 31.86 2.47 5.38
C PRO A 214 32.71 3.56 4.70
N ASP A 215 32.14 4.74 4.50
CA ASP A 215 32.89 5.90 4.02
C ASP A 215 33.86 6.43 5.10
N SER A 216 34.61 7.49 4.78
CA SER A 216 35.56 8.12 5.71
C SER A 216 34.91 8.67 6.99
N ALA A 217 33.59 8.87 7.01
CA ALA A 217 32.81 9.27 8.18
C ALA A 217 32.16 8.07 8.89
N GLY A 218 32.52 6.83 8.53
CA GLY A 218 31.99 5.60 9.10
C GLY A 218 30.54 5.32 8.73
N CYS A 219 30.03 5.85 7.62
CA CYS A 219 28.65 5.67 7.18
C CYS A 219 28.53 4.64 6.07
N LEU A 220 27.50 3.80 6.15
CA LEU A 220 27.09 2.92 5.05
C LEU A 220 26.23 3.70 4.06
N ASN A 221 26.52 3.54 2.77
CA ASN A 221 25.73 4.10 1.68
C ASN A 221 25.01 2.95 0.96
N LEU A 222 23.69 2.90 1.10
CA LEU A 222 22.85 1.79 0.66
C LEU A 222 21.89 2.27 -0.44
N ALA A 223 21.67 1.46 -1.46
CA ALA A 223 20.72 1.77 -2.52
C ALA A 223 19.27 1.46 -2.10
N ILE A 224 18.33 2.28 -2.59
CA ILE A 224 16.88 2.06 -2.45
C ILE A 224 16.33 1.74 -3.83
N SER A 225 16.36 0.46 -4.23
CA SER A 225 15.92 0.00 -5.56
C SER A 225 14.98 -1.21 -5.51
N GLY A 226 14.76 -1.78 -4.33
CA GLY A 226 13.93 -2.96 -4.10
C GLY A 226 13.80 -3.20 -2.59
N VAL A 227 13.27 -4.36 -2.18
CA VAL A 227 13.13 -4.69 -0.75
C VAL A 227 14.47 -5.17 -0.20
N ARG A 228 14.91 -4.62 0.93
CA ARG A 228 16.18 -4.94 1.56
C ARG A 228 16.04 -5.02 3.07
N PHE A 229 16.91 -5.81 3.69
CA PHE A 229 16.97 -6.01 5.14
C PHE A 229 18.41 -5.94 5.62
N LEU A 230 18.68 -5.24 6.72
CA LEU A 230 19.97 -5.20 7.39
C LEU A 230 19.81 -5.67 8.84
N THR A 231 20.59 -6.68 9.22
CA THR A 231 20.57 -7.32 10.54
C THR A 231 21.96 -7.26 11.19
N GLY A 232 22.07 -7.71 12.44
CA GLY A 232 23.33 -7.70 13.20
C GLY A 232 23.82 -6.30 13.56
N VAL A 233 22.90 -5.34 13.61
CA VAL A 233 23.19 -3.93 13.89
C VAL A 233 22.40 -3.41 15.09
N ARG A 234 22.88 -2.32 15.67
CA ARG A 234 22.22 -1.54 16.71
C ARG A 234 22.53 -0.05 16.52
N ASN A 235 21.83 0.81 17.27
CA ASN A 235 22.04 2.25 17.24
C ASN A 235 22.02 2.87 15.83
N VAL A 236 21.07 2.43 14.99
CA VAL A 236 20.89 2.90 13.62
C VAL A 236 20.55 4.40 13.63
N LYS A 237 21.44 5.21 13.08
CA LYS A 237 21.29 6.66 12.90
C LYS A 237 21.20 6.98 11.42
N LEU A 238 20.07 7.55 11.01
CA LEU A 238 19.89 8.09 9.67
C LEU A 238 20.71 9.36 9.52
N VAL A 239 21.62 9.39 8.54
CA VAL A 239 22.46 10.55 8.23
C VAL A 239 21.87 11.35 7.08
N SER A 240 21.51 10.68 5.99
CA SER A 240 20.77 11.29 4.89
C SER A 240 19.89 10.26 4.17
N LEU A 241 18.84 10.78 3.51
CA LEU A 241 17.87 9.97 2.78
C LEU A 241 17.45 10.70 1.50
N ILE A 242 17.84 10.14 0.37
CA ILE A 242 17.39 10.55 -0.96
C ILE A 242 16.38 9.50 -1.43
N ALA A 243 15.11 9.87 -1.51
CA ALA A 243 14.06 8.94 -1.95
C ALA A 243 14.25 8.59 -3.44
N PRO A 244 13.84 7.38 -3.87
CA PRO A 244 13.69 7.07 -5.28
C PRO A 244 12.78 8.09 -5.96
N LYS A 245 13.06 8.41 -7.21
CA LYS A 245 12.29 9.39 -7.99
C LYS A 245 11.90 8.81 -9.33
N GLU A 246 10.82 9.32 -9.90
CA GLU A 246 10.48 8.98 -11.28
C GLU A 246 11.64 9.39 -12.20
N PRO A 247 11.98 8.55 -13.21
CA PRO A 247 12.86 9.02 -14.26
C PRO A 247 12.26 10.28 -14.88
N PRO A 248 13.08 11.28 -15.24
CA PRO A 248 12.56 12.42 -15.99
C PRO A 248 11.87 11.86 -17.22
N ASP A 249 10.57 12.11 -17.35
CA ASP A 249 9.81 11.67 -18.51
C ASP A 249 10.35 12.44 -19.73
N PRO A 250 11.05 11.78 -20.68
CA PRO A 250 11.54 12.47 -21.86
C PRO A 250 10.39 12.98 -22.74
N GLU A 251 9.15 12.54 -22.49
CA GLU A 251 7.95 12.80 -23.26
C GLU A 251 6.79 13.35 -22.42
N GLN A 252 7.06 14.08 -21.33
CA GLN A 252 6.03 14.93 -20.72
C GLN A 252 5.66 16.05 -21.69
N TYR A 253 4.74 15.74 -22.60
CA TYR A 253 4.13 16.68 -23.50
C TYR A 253 3.06 17.43 -22.74
N TYR A 254 3.26 18.73 -22.57
CA TYR A 254 2.23 19.60 -22.08
C TYR A 254 1.28 19.87 -23.25
N PHE A 255 0.01 19.54 -23.09
CA PHE A 255 -1.00 19.93 -24.04
C PHE A 255 -1.69 21.18 -23.52
N ASN A 256 -1.59 22.29 -24.24
CA ASN A 256 -2.47 23.42 -24.00
C ASN A 256 -3.80 23.14 -24.70
N ALA A 257 -4.88 23.06 -23.92
CA ALA A 257 -6.22 23.17 -24.45
C ALA A 257 -6.50 24.65 -24.75
N VAL A 258 -6.62 25.01 -26.02
CA VAL A 258 -7.09 26.34 -26.42
C VAL A 258 -8.53 26.18 -26.89
N LYS A 259 -9.46 26.90 -26.24
CA LYS A 259 -10.87 26.90 -26.64
C LYS A 259 -11.05 27.80 -27.85
N HIS A 260 -11.23 27.22 -29.03
CA HIS A 260 -11.68 27.92 -30.23
C HIS A 260 -13.11 27.49 -30.55
N GLY A 261 -14.10 28.29 -30.14
CA GLY A 261 -15.52 27.96 -30.37
C GLY A 261 -15.99 26.75 -29.56
N SER A 262 -16.70 25.83 -30.21
CA SER A 262 -17.38 24.68 -29.58
C SER A 262 -16.48 23.49 -29.27
N PHE A 263 -15.25 23.45 -29.81
CA PHE A 263 -14.34 22.32 -29.66
C PHE A 263 -12.98 22.78 -29.11
N PRO A 264 -12.40 22.07 -28.12
CA PRO A 264 -11.03 22.33 -27.69
C PRO A 264 -10.08 21.85 -28.80
N SER A 265 -9.11 22.69 -29.18
CA SER A 265 -7.93 22.23 -29.89
C SER A 265 -6.81 21.97 -28.87
N TRP A 266 -6.04 20.90 -29.11
CA TRP A 266 -4.92 20.52 -28.26
C TRP A 266 -3.64 20.75 -29.04
N THR A 267 -2.78 21.64 -28.54
CA THR A 267 -1.46 21.87 -29.14
C THR A 267 -0.40 21.18 -28.27
N LYS A 268 0.36 20.27 -28.88
CA LYS A 268 1.55 19.65 -28.28
C LYS A 268 2.59 20.75 -28.03
N LEU A 269 2.83 21.09 -26.77
CA LEU A 269 4.01 21.86 -26.38
C LEU A 269 5.18 20.88 -26.32
N GLY A 270 6.34 21.25 -26.85
CA GLY A 270 7.54 20.41 -26.86
C GLY A 270 8.00 20.03 -25.44
N PRO A 271 9.06 19.20 -25.32
CA PRO A 271 9.61 18.83 -24.02
C PRO A 271 9.94 20.10 -23.24
N ALA A 272 9.46 20.18 -22.00
CA ALA A 272 9.62 21.37 -21.17
C ALA A 272 11.07 21.52 -20.69
N GLU A 273 11.91 22.16 -21.49
CA GLU A 273 13.11 22.81 -20.95
C GLU A 273 12.65 24.01 -20.11
N GLY A 274 12.63 23.84 -18.78
CA GLY A 274 12.52 24.97 -17.84
C GLY A 274 11.12 25.47 -17.49
N TYR A 275 10.05 24.70 -17.73
CA TYR A 275 8.71 25.08 -17.25
C TYR A 275 8.47 24.59 -15.82
N GLU A 276 8.67 25.46 -14.82
CA GLU A 276 8.09 25.27 -13.50
C GLU A 276 6.60 25.68 -13.54
N PRO A 277 5.64 24.77 -13.35
CA PRO A 277 4.23 25.15 -13.31
C PRO A 277 4.00 26.03 -12.08
N LYS A 278 3.76 27.32 -12.32
CA LYS A 278 3.26 28.23 -11.27
C LYS A 278 1.90 27.71 -10.83
N THR A 279 1.82 27.11 -9.64
CA THR A 279 0.56 26.74 -9.01
C THR A 279 -0.22 28.02 -8.70
N ARG A 280 -1.12 28.43 -9.59
CA ARG A 280 -2.17 29.39 -9.24
C ARG A 280 -3.24 28.66 -8.43
N PRO A 281 -3.74 29.23 -7.32
CA PRO A 281 -4.87 28.65 -6.60
C PRO A 281 -6.10 28.70 -7.51
N GLY A 282 -6.66 27.53 -7.87
CA GLY A 282 -7.93 27.44 -8.59
C GLY A 282 -7.95 26.53 -9.83
N ASN A 283 -6.81 26.02 -10.30
CA ASN A 283 -6.81 25.02 -11.37
C ASN A 283 -6.88 23.61 -10.78
N LEU A 284 -7.95 22.89 -11.10
CA LEU A 284 -8.12 21.46 -10.82
C LEU A 284 -6.98 20.65 -11.46
N PRO A 285 -6.57 19.52 -10.85
CA PRO A 285 -5.49 18.70 -11.38
C PRO A 285 -5.84 18.19 -12.77
N PHE A 286 -4.89 18.34 -13.69
CA PHE A 286 -4.99 17.90 -15.07
C PHE A 286 -5.30 16.41 -15.17
N SER A 287 -6.21 16.06 -16.08
CA SER A 287 -6.40 14.69 -16.55
C SER A 287 -5.11 14.25 -17.26
N SER A 288 -4.36 13.33 -16.66
CA SER A 288 -3.24 12.67 -17.34
C SER A 288 -3.80 11.80 -18.47
N ILE A 289 -3.43 12.10 -19.71
CA ILE A 289 -3.65 11.20 -20.85
C ILE A 289 -2.35 10.42 -21.07
N SER A 290 -2.32 9.15 -20.64
CA SER A 290 -1.22 8.24 -20.94
C SER A 290 -1.49 7.51 -22.26
N GLY A 291 -0.78 7.89 -23.32
CA GLY A 291 -0.79 7.19 -24.61
C GLY A 291 0.40 6.25 -24.73
N GLY A 292 0.17 4.94 -24.67
CA GLY A 292 1.19 3.95 -24.96
C GLY A 292 1.49 3.89 -26.46
N SER A 293 2.75 4.05 -26.85
CA SER A 293 3.20 3.98 -28.25
C SER A 293 3.32 2.52 -28.71
N ARG A 294 2.29 2.00 -29.38
CA ARG A 294 2.44 0.90 -30.35
C ARG A 294 1.74 1.28 -31.66
N PRO A 295 2.40 1.22 -32.82
CA PRO A 295 1.75 1.47 -34.09
C PRO A 295 0.86 0.28 -34.46
N ILE A 296 -0.44 0.51 -34.60
CA ILE A 296 -1.39 -0.43 -35.21
C ILE A 296 -1.72 0.12 -36.60
N ASN A 297 -1.45 -0.67 -37.65
CA ASN A 297 -1.93 -0.40 -39.01
C ASN A 297 -3.41 -0.75 -39.10
N LEU A 298 -4.28 0.21 -39.44
CA LEU A 298 -5.68 -0.05 -39.78
C LEU A 298 -6.06 0.62 -41.11
N LYS A 299 -6.71 -0.15 -41.99
CA LYS A 299 -7.28 0.27 -43.28
C LYS A 299 -8.65 0.90 -43.06
N ALA A 300 -8.96 1.94 -43.85
CA ALA A 300 -10.19 2.72 -43.76
C ALA A 300 -11.43 2.02 -44.34
N GLY A 301 -12.56 2.14 -43.64
CA GLY A 301 -13.92 1.94 -44.14
C GLY A 301 -14.77 3.20 -43.93
N ARG A 302 -15.59 3.57 -44.92
CA ARG A 302 -16.42 4.79 -44.97
C ARG A 302 -17.88 4.49 -44.57
N GLY A 303 -18.54 5.42 -43.88
CA GLY A 303 -20.02 5.47 -43.75
C GLY A 303 -20.55 6.60 -42.84
N PRO A 304 -21.58 7.39 -43.23
CA PRO A 304 -21.98 8.63 -42.53
C PRO A 304 -23.35 8.55 -41.80
N SER A 305 -23.55 9.36 -40.75
CA SER A 305 -24.79 10.14 -40.53
C SER A 305 -24.72 11.05 -39.28
N ASP A 306 -25.27 12.25 -39.42
CA ASP A 306 -25.33 13.34 -38.45
C ASP A 306 -26.48 13.21 -37.44
N SER A 307 -26.28 13.66 -36.19
CA SER A 307 -27.19 14.58 -35.47
C SER A 307 -26.65 14.97 -34.07
N VAL A 308 -27.07 16.16 -33.62
CA VAL A 308 -26.36 17.09 -32.75
C VAL A 308 -26.83 17.06 -31.27
N CYS A 309 -25.84 17.11 -30.37
CA CYS A 309 -25.78 17.71 -29.01
C CYS A 309 -26.69 17.18 -27.87
N ARG A 310 -26.05 16.50 -26.89
CA ARG A 310 -26.15 16.78 -25.45
C ARG A 310 -24.80 16.50 -24.78
N VAL A 311 -24.23 17.51 -24.15
CA VAL A 311 -23.05 17.38 -23.26
C VAL A 311 -23.51 16.75 -21.95
N GLN A 312 -22.99 15.57 -21.63
CA GLN A 312 -22.88 15.11 -20.25
C GLN A 312 -21.48 14.54 -20.07
N GLU A 313 -20.72 15.19 -19.19
CA GLU A 313 -19.33 14.90 -18.89
C GLU A 313 -19.14 13.57 -18.16
N TYR A 314 -17.94 13.04 -18.36
CA TYR A 314 -17.32 11.85 -17.78
C TYR A 314 -17.80 10.50 -18.31
N THR A 315 -17.23 10.13 -19.46
CA THR A 315 -17.01 8.71 -19.76
C THR A 315 -15.69 8.52 -20.49
N THR A 316 -14.76 7.84 -19.82
CA THR A 316 -13.91 6.85 -20.51
C THR A 316 -14.84 5.88 -21.24
N SER A 317 -14.91 6.01 -22.56
CA SER A 317 -15.42 4.95 -23.42
C SER A 317 -14.42 4.73 -24.55
N ILE A 318 -13.67 3.65 -24.39
CA ILE A 318 -13.12 2.88 -25.49
C ILE A 318 -14.31 2.37 -26.30
N SER A 319 -14.37 2.65 -27.60
CA SER A 319 -15.14 1.85 -28.53
C SER A 319 -14.37 1.73 -29.84
N TRP A 320 -14.27 0.49 -30.29
CA TRP A 320 -13.71 0.05 -31.55
C TRP A 320 -14.71 0.32 -32.67
N ASP A 321 -14.21 0.77 -33.82
CA ASP A 321 -14.61 0.32 -35.16
C ASP A 321 -13.34 0.35 -36.05
#